data_AF-A0A5C7MVB1-F1
#
_entry.id   AF-A0A5C7MVB1-F1
#
_cell.length_a   1.000
_cell.length_b   1.000
_cell.length_c   1.000
_cell.angle_alpha   90.00
_cell.angle_beta   90.00
_cell.angle_gamma   90.00
#
_symmetry.space_group_name_H-M   'P 1'
#
loop_
_entity.id
_entity.type
_entity.pdbx_description
1 polymer ?
#
loop_
_entity_poly.entity_id
_entity_poly.type
_entity_poly.pdbx_seq_one_letter_code
_entity_poly.pdbx_strand_id
1 'polypeptide(L)'
;MSGLIRDEAARRLLLAAGLELEKQQQAAQDRDFTPTSLRVRMSAQLQNQVRSVDSANVVGILPGSDESLRSEAVVLTAHIDQLAGAYDPEQPESLVSLPAVRDRVVGAAGLLAMARATRQLPPPKRSLIFAFVSGHGESFAGAQRVLKHLPQPAERVVAQLNLDGLNVGDSRPEILQIGRGKSSLDEVLDGLAAAQKRYVIADPRPERGLFYRSESLVFARAGIPVLFVAPPDLDSFLASDYLQASDIFREGWSFTGGAQDCALLYQAALWVANARTAPQVRDGDEFAPRASAGSSAAK
;
A
#
# COMPACT_ATOMS: atom_id res chain seq x y z
N MET A 1 -8.73 -4.32 -23.56
CA MET A 1 -8.03 -5.37 -22.79
C MET A 1 -6.61 -4.87 -22.56
N SER A 2 -6.20 -4.68 -21.32
CA SER A 2 -4.82 -4.36 -20.93
C SER A 2 -4.20 -5.62 -20.32
N GLY A 3 -2.94 -5.88 -20.62
CA GLY A 3 -2.24 -7.06 -20.13
C GLY A 3 -0.73 -6.85 -20.13
N LEU A 4 -0.02 -7.71 -19.42
CA LEU A 4 1.43 -7.71 -19.34
C LEU A 4 1.99 -8.89 -20.13
N ILE A 5 3.12 -8.69 -20.79
CA ILE A 5 3.93 -9.75 -21.41
C ILE A 5 5.35 -9.61 -20.88
N ARG A 6 6.09 -10.73 -20.83
CA ARG A 6 7.52 -10.70 -20.44
C ARG A 6 8.33 -9.88 -21.45
N ASP A 7 9.43 -9.28 -21.00
CA ASP A 7 10.33 -8.47 -21.84
C ASP A 7 10.77 -9.23 -23.11
N GLU A 8 11.15 -10.50 -22.96
CA GLU A 8 11.52 -11.36 -24.07
C GLU A 8 10.38 -11.56 -25.09
N ALA A 9 9.13 -11.65 -24.64
CA ALA A 9 7.97 -11.75 -25.52
C ALA A 9 7.68 -10.40 -26.20
N ALA A 10 7.84 -9.27 -25.49
CA ALA A 10 7.71 -7.93 -26.08
C ALA A 10 8.77 -7.69 -27.16
N ARG A 11 10.02 -8.07 -26.89
CA ARG A 11 11.13 -8.01 -27.85
C ARG A 11 10.82 -8.84 -29.09
N ARG A 12 10.35 -10.09 -28.93
CA ARG A 12 9.93 -10.93 -30.07
C ARG A 12 8.78 -10.31 -30.87
N LEU A 13 7.78 -9.73 -30.21
CA LEU A 13 6.65 -9.08 -30.85
C LEU A 13 7.07 -7.85 -31.68
N LEU A 14 7.91 -6.98 -31.13
CA LEU A 14 8.39 -5.79 -31.83
C LEU A 14 9.35 -6.16 -32.97
N LEU A 15 10.21 -7.16 -32.77
CA LEU A 15 11.07 -7.67 -33.85
C LEU A 15 10.24 -8.22 -35.02
N ALA A 16 9.13 -8.92 -34.75
CA ALA A 16 8.20 -9.38 -35.79
C ALA A 16 7.53 -8.22 -36.56
N ALA A 17 7.48 -7.02 -35.96
CA ALA A 17 7.02 -5.78 -36.58
C ALA A 17 8.14 -4.98 -37.28
N GLY A 18 9.39 -5.48 -37.26
CA GLY A 18 10.56 -4.75 -37.77
C GLY A 18 11.02 -3.61 -36.85
N LEU A 19 10.65 -3.63 -35.57
CA LEU A 19 10.96 -2.61 -34.58
C LEU A 19 11.90 -3.14 -33.49
N GLU A 20 12.69 -2.25 -32.90
CA GLU A 20 13.53 -2.56 -31.74
C GLU A 20 12.91 -2.01 -30.46
N LEU A 21 12.81 -2.85 -29.44
CA LEU A 21 12.16 -2.50 -28.16
C LEU A 21 12.76 -1.25 -27.54
N GLU A 22 14.09 -1.14 -27.48
CA GLU A 22 14.77 -0.01 -26.84
C GLU A 22 14.44 1.32 -27.55
N LYS A 23 14.40 1.32 -28.88
CA LYS A 23 14.04 2.52 -29.66
C LYS A 23 12.59 2.93 -29.44
N GLN A 24 11.68 1.97 -29.37
CA GLN A 24 10.27 2.25 -29.12
C GLN A 24 10.05 2.75 -27.68
N GLN A 25 10.73 2.16 -26.70
CA GLN A 25 10.71 2.62 -25.31
C GLN A 25 11.24 4.04 -25.19
N GLN A 26 12.34 4.38 -25.88
CA GLN A 26 12.89 5.73 -25.89
C GLN A 26 11.93 6.73 -26.54
N ALA A 27 11.33 6.39 -27.68
CA ALA A 27 10.33 7.24 -28.33
C ALA A 27 9.09 7.45 -27.45
N ALA A 28 8.67 6.43 -26.71
CA ALA A 28 7.53 6.49 -25.79
C ALA A 28 7.75 7.35 -24.53
N GLN A 29 8.98 7.84 -24.30
CA GLN A 29 9.25 8.81 -23.24
C GLN A 29 8.79 10.23 -23.61
N ASP A 30 8.51 10.48 -24.89
CA ASP A 30 7.96 11.75 -25.37
C ASP A 30 6.47 11.87 -25.02
N ARG A 31 6.04 13.03 -24.51
CA ARG A 31 4.63 13.30 -24.20
C ARG A 31 3.74 13.33 -25.44
N ASP A 32 4.32 13.65 -26.60
CA ASP A 32 3.62 13.68 -27.89
C ASP A 32 3.68 12.32 -28.62
N PHE A 33 4.18 11.28 -27.96
CA PHE A 33 4.26 9.94 -28.53
C PHE A 33 2.90 9.46 -29.05
N THR A 34 2.87 9.09 -30.33
CA THR A 34 1.70 8.51 -30.95
C THR A 34 1.87 7.00 -31.09
N PRO A 35 0.96 6.18 -30.52
CA PRO A 35 1.02 4.73 -30.65
C PRO A 35 1.04 4.29 -32.12
N THR A 36 1.98 3.41 -32.46
CA THR A 36 2.12 2.90 -33.83
C THR A 36 1.55 1.48 -33.94
N SER A 37 0.80 1.22 -35.02
CA SER A 37 0.32 -0.12 -35.32
C SER A 37 1.48 -1.04 -35.73
N LEU A 38 1.67 -2.14 -35.01
CA LEU A 38 2.73 -3.11 -35.26
C LEU A 38 2.50 -3.95 -36.52
N ARG A 39 1.28 -3.97 -37.07
CA ARG A 39 0.87 -4.84 -38.19
C ARG A 39 1.20 -6.34 -38.00
N VAL A 40 1.40 -6.78 -36.76
CA VAL A 40 1.58 -8.19 -36.40
C VAL A 40 0.22 -8.81 -36.08
N ARG A 41 0.00 -10.05 -36.50
CA ARG A 41 -1.14 -10.86 -36.05
C ARG A 41 -0.68 -11.78 -34.93
N MET A 42 -1.31 -11.66 -33.77
CA MET A 42 -1.09 -12.55 -32.63
C MET A 42 -2.32 -13.44 -32.44
N SER A 43 -2.09 -14.73 -32.17
CA SER A 43 -3.10 -15.63 -31.62
C SER A 43 -2.63 -16.05 -30.23
N ALA A 44 -3.50 -15.90 -29.24
CA ALA A 44 -3.24 -16.30 -27.87
C ALA A 44 -4.47 -17.00 -27.32
N GLN A 45 -4.26 -18.10 -26.61
CA GLN A 45 -5.31 -18.78 -25.86
C GLN A 45 -4.99 -18.64 -24.38
N LEU A 46 -5.89 -17.99 -23.63
CA LEU A 46 -5.82 -17.89 -22.19
C LEU A 46 -6.79 -18.91 -21.59
N GLN A 47 -6.28 -19.88 -20.86
CA GLN A 47 -7.09 -20.76 -20.04
C GLN A 47 -7.08 -20.17 -18.62
N ASN A 48 -8.24 -19.69 -18.16
CA ASN A 48 -8.40 -19.15 -16.82
C ASN A 48 -9.38 -20.03 -16.05
N GLN A 49 -9.02 -20.37 -14.81
CA GLN A 49 -9.92 -21.03 -13.88
C GLN A 49 -10.26 -20.05 -12.76
N VAL A 50 -11.54 -19.73 -12.63
CA VAL A 50 -12.05 -18.94 -11.50
C VAL A 50 -12.49 -19.91 -10.42
N ARG A 51 -12.00 -19.70 -9.20
CA ARG A 51 -12.39 -20.47 -8.01
C ARG A 51 -12.74 -19.52 -6.87
N SER A 52 -13.71 -19.93 -6.06
CA SER A 52 -13.97 -19.27 -4.78
C SER A 52 -12.96 -19.75 -3.74
N VAL A 53 -12.41 -18.81 -2.98
CA VAL A 53 -11.50 -19.10 -1.86
C VAL A 53 -12.04 -18.37 -0.64
N ASP A 54 -12.17 -19.09 0.47
CA ASP A 54 -12.51 -18.47 1.75
C ASP A 54 -11.28 -17.79 2.33
N SER A 55 -11.44 -16.55 2.77
CA SER A 55 -10.40 -15.76 3.41
C SER A 55 -10.99 -14.87 4.49
N ALA A 56 -10.17 -14.45 5.44
CA ALA A 56 -10.59 -13.65 6.57
C ALA A 56 -9.60 -12.52 6.86
N ASN A 57 -10.15 -11.35 7.16
CA ASN A 57 -9.41 -10.31 7.87
C ASN A 57 -9.40 -10.63 9.37
N VAL A 58 -8.34 -10.23 10.07
CA VAL A 58 -8.32 -10.18 11.54
C VAL A 58 -8.31 -8.72 11.94
N VAL A 59 -9.38 -8.27 12.61
CA VAL A 59 -9.59 -6.85 12.94
C VAL A 59 -9.78 -6.69 14.44
N GLY A 60 -8.90 -5.90 15.06
CA GLY A 60 -9.02 -5.49 16.46
C GLY A 60 -9.35 -4.00 16.56
N ILE A 61 -10.15 -3.63 17.55
CA ILE A 61 -10.44 -2.22 17.87
C ILE A 61 -10.02 -1.90 19.31
N LEU A 62 -9.37 -0.76 19.49
CA LEU A 62 -9.24 -0.07 20.77
C LEU A 62 -10.24 1.10 20.76
N PRO A 63 -11.36 1.01 21.50
CA PRO A 63 -12.33 2.09 21.57
C PRO A 63 -11.70 3.37 22.12
N GLY A 64 -12.01 4.49 21.48
CA GLY A 64 -11.59 5.81 21.95
C GLY A 64 -12.18 6.16 23.33
N SER A 65 -11.46 6.98 24.08
CA SER A 65 -11.84 7.42 25.43
C SER A 65 -12.82 8.61 25.45
N ASP A 66 -12.94 9.34 24.34
CA ASP A 66 -13.82 10.51 24.24
C ASP A 66 -15.15 10.10 23.60
N GLU A 67 -16.27 10.28 24.30
CA GLU A 67 -17.60 9.87 23.83
C GLU A 67 -18.01 10.53 22.51
N SER A 68 -17.52 11.75 22.24
CA SER A 68 -17.84 12.49 21.02
C SER A 68 -16.94 12.11 19.83
N LEU A 69 -15.76 11.54 20.09
CA LEU A 69 -14.76 11.22 19.06
C LEU A 69 -14.54 9.72 18.86
N ARG A 70 -15.01 8.85 19.77
CA ARG A 70 -14.79 7.40 19.69
C ARG A 70 -15.46 6.72 18.49
N SER A 71 -16.45 7.35 17.88
CA SER A 71 -17.04 6.89 16.60
C SER A 71 -16.15 7.19 15.39
N GLU A 72 -15.11 7.99 15.56
CA GLU A 72 -14.05 8.19 14.57
C GLU A 72 -12.91 7.21 14.82
N ALA A 73 -12.31 6.68 13.76
CA ALA A 73 -11.19 5.76 13.85
C ALA A 73 -10.00 6.16 12.99
N VAL A 74 -8.80 5.93 13.53
CA VAL A 74 -7.57 5.79 12.75
C VAL A 74 -7.38 4.30 12.47
N VAL A 75 -7.28 3.93 11.20
CA VAL A 75 -7.10 2.54 10.78
C VAL A 75 -5.64 2.29 10.45
N LEU A 76 -5.03 1.28 11.07
CA LEU A 76 -3.71 0.78 10.72
C LEU A 76 -3.87 -0.58 10.03
N THR A 77 -3.29 -0.73 8.84
CA THR A 77 -3.42 -1.96 8.04
C THR A 77 -2.06 -2.58 7.73
N ALA A 78 -2.07 -3.90 7.63
CA ALA A 78 -1.00 -4.70 7.03
C ALA A 78 -1.66 -5.89 6.33
N HIS A 79 -1.25 -6.19 5.10
CA HIS A 79 -1.75 -7.40 4.44
C HIS A 79 -1.03 -8.65 4.96
N ILE A 80 -1.73 -9.77 4.98
CA ILE A 80 -1.21 -11.06 5.48
C ILE A 80 -1.23 -12.15 4.41
N ASP A 81 -1.93 -11.91 3.31
CA ASP A 81 -1.94 -12.76 2.13
C ASP A 81 -0.81 -12.39 1.16
N GLN A 82 -0.66 -13.24 0.15
CA GLN A 82 0.32 -13.07 -0.91
C GLN A 82 -0.33 -13.39 -2.25
N LEU A 83 0.02 -12.61 -3.27
CA LEU A 83 -0.17 -12.99 -4.68
C LEU A 83 0.55 -14.31 -4.95
N ALA A 84 -0.18 -15.30 -5.49
CA ALA A 84 0.41 -16.57 -5.89
C ALA A 84 1.62 -16.36 -6.81
N GLY A 85 2.66 -17.17 -6.62
CA GLY A 85 3.93 -17.07 -7.33
C GLY A 85 3.86 -17.41 -8.81
N ALA A 86 5.04 -17.48 -9.45
CA ALA A 86 5.18 -17.80 -10.86
C ALA A 86 4.50 -19.13 -11.23
N TYR A 87 3.84 -19.14 -12.38
CA TYR A 87 3.32 -20.34 -13.03
C TYR A 87 4.46 -21.36 -13.21
N ASP A 88 4.32 -22.52 -12.58
CA ASP A 88 5.17 -23.68 -12.83
C ASP A 88 4.56 -24.48 -14.01
N PRO A 89 5.21 -24.51 -15.19
CA PRO A 89 4.71 -25.27 -16.33
C PRO A 89 4.69 -26.78 -16.09
N GLU A 90 5.50 -27.30 -15.16
CA GLU A 90 5.51 -28.72 -14.78
C GLU A 90 4.44 -29.04 -13.72
N GLN A 91 3.95 -28.02 -13.01
CA GLN A 91 2.85 -28.13 -12.05
C GLN A 91 1.80 -27.04 -12.29
N PRO A 92 1.07 -27.07 -13.42
CA PRO A 92 0.14 -26.02 -13.81
C PRO A 92 -1.03 -25.80 -12.83
N GLU A 93 -1.30 -26.78 -11.97
CA GLU A 93 -2.31 -26.70 -10.91
C GLU A 93 -1.73 -26.32 -9.52
N SER A 94 -0.39 -26.28 -9.40
CA SER A 94 0.31 -25.88 -8.19
C SER A 94 0.57 -24.38 -8.26
N LEU A 95 -0.17 -23.62 -7.46
CA LEU A 95 0.26 -22.27 -7.13
C LEU A 95 1.45 -22.39 -6.19
N VAL A 96 2.64 -22.03 -6.67
CA VAL A 96 3.82 -21.93 -5.80
C VAL A 96 3.54 -20.84 -4.77
N SER A 97 3.31 -21.24 -3.52
CA SER A 97 3.29 -20.31 -2.40
C SER A 97 4.71 -19.81 -2.22
N LEU A 98 4.92 -18.53 -2.48
CA LEU A 98 6.17 -17.89 -2.11
C LEU A 98 6.16 -17.60 -0.59
N PRO A 99 7.31 -17.30 0.03
CA PRO A 99 7.36 -17.03 1.45
C PRO A 99 6.84 -15.61 1.82
N ALA A 100 7.18 -14.60 0.99
CA ALA A 100 6.84 -13.17 1.18
C ALA A 100 7.19 -12.60 2.56
N VAL A 101 8.37 -12.91 3.09
CA VAL A 101 8.71 -12.51 4.46
C VAL A 101 8.69 -10.99 4.59
N ARG A 102 9.37 -10.25 3.72
CA ARG A 102 9.41 -8.78 3.78
C ARG A 102 8.11 -8.14 3.32
N ASP A 103 7.50 -8.69 2.28
CA ASP A 103 6.26 -8.19 1.67
C ASP A 103 5.10 -8.16 2.69
N ARG A 104 4.79 -9.30 3.34
CA ARG A 104 3.61 -9.40 4.23
C ARG A 104 3.95 -9.64 5.70
N VAL A 105 4.93 -10.48 6.01
CA VAL A 105 5.15 -10.98 7.38
C VAL A 105 5.74 -9.89 8.27
N VAL A 106 6.71 -9.14 7.76
CA VAL A 106 7.37 -8.06 8.49
C VAL A 106 6.37 -6.92 8.82
N GLY A 107 5.56 -6.50 7.86
CA GLY A 107 4.51 -5.49 8.09
C GLY A 107 3.47 -5.95 9.13
N ALA A 108 3.00 -7.19 9.03
CA ALA A 108 2.11 -7.78 10.02
C ALA A 108 2.74 -7.86 11.42
N ALA A 109 4.00 -8.25 11.53
CA ALA A 109 4.71 -8.26 12.82
C ALA A 109 4.78 -6.85 13.44
N GLY A 110 5.03 -5.83 12.62
CA GLY A 110 5.00 -4.43 13.05
C GLY A 110 3.62 -3.98 13.54
N LEU A 111 2.55 -4.30 12.79
CA LEU A 111 1.18 -3.99 13.18
C LEU A 111 0.80 -4.66 14.52
N LEU A 112 1.19 -5.92 14.70
CA LEU A 112 0.96 -6.65 15.96
C LEU A 112 1.74 -6.04 17.12
N ALA A 113 2.97 -5.60 16.89
CA ALA A 113 3.79 -4.92 17.90
C ALA A 113 3.15 -3.59 18.34
N MET A 114 2.65 -2.78 17.39
CA MET A 114 1.92 -1.54 17.70
C MET A 114 0.63 -1.82 18.46
N ALA A 115 -0.16 -2.83 18.04
CA ALA A 115 -1.35 -3.24 18.77
C ALA A 115 -1.03 -3.63 20.22
N ARG A 116 0.06 -4.38 20.44
CA ARG A 116 0.53 -4.72 21.79
C ARG A 116 0.96 -3.49 22.60
N ALA A 117 1.63 -2.53 21.98
CA ALA A 117 2.06 -1.29 22.63
C ALA A 117 0.87 -0.45 23.14
N THR A 118 -0.28 -0.50 22.45
CA THR A 118 -1.48 0.23 22.87
C THR A 118 -2.01 -0.17 24.25
N ARG A 119 -1.77 -1.41 24.67
CA ARG A 119 -2.19 -1.89 25.99
C ARG A 119 -1.42 -1.25 27.14
N GLN A 120 -0.32 -0.56 26.84
CA GLN A 120 0.55 0.09 27.82
C GLN A 120 0.25 1.58 27.98
N LEU A 121 -0.65 2.13 27.17
CA LEU A 121 -1.00 3.55 27.16
C LEU A 121 -2.50 3.73 27.40
N PRO A 122 -2.94 4.88 27.94
CA PRO A 122 -4.36 5.22 27.96
C PRO A 122 -4.96 5.24 26.54
N PRO A 123 -6.22 4.84 26.36
CA PRO A 123 -6.86 4.93 25.05
C PRO A 123 -6.91 6.38 24.55
N PRO A 124 -6.57 6.64 23.27
CA PRO A 124 -6.67 7.98 22.68
C PRO A 124 -8.14 8.41 22.55
N LYS A 125 -8.39 9.67 22.18
CA LYS A 125 -9.77 10.18 22.07
C LYS A 125 -10.59 9.46 21.00
N ARG A 126 -10.03 9.29 19.80
CA ARG A 126 -10.60 8.48 18.70
C ARG A 126 -10.27 7.01 18.88
N SER A 127 -11.05 6.13 18.26
CA SER A 127 -10.74 4.70 18.23
C SER A 127 -9.51 4.41 17.36
N LEU A 128 -8.77 3.35 17.69
CA LEU A 128 -7.75 2.77 16.81
C LEU A 128 -8.24 1.43 16.30
N ILE A 129 -8.11 1.18 15.01
CA ILE A 129 -8.42 -0.11 14.38
C ILE A 129 -7.12 -0.69 13.84
N PHE A 130 -6.81 -1.93 14.25
CA PHE A 130 -5.69 -2.71 13.74
C PHE A 130 -6.25 -3.80 12.84
N ALA A 131 -6.02 -3.71 11.53
CA ALA A 131 -6.61 -4.61 10.55
C ALA A 131 -5.51 -5.36 9.78
N PHE A 132 -5.41 -6.66 10.06
CA PHE A 132 -4.69 -7.61 9.23
C PHE A 132 -5.62 -8.01 8.09
N VAL A 133 -5.31 -7.58 6.87
CA VAL A 133 -6.22 -7.73 5.74
C VAL A 133 -5.74 -8.80 4.76
N SER A 134 -6.68 -9.44 4.08
CA SER A 134 -6.40 -10.36 2.98
C SER A 134 -6.96 -9.84 1.65
N GLY A 135 -6.65 -10.53 0.54
CA GLY A 135 -7.12 -10.15 -0.78
C GLY A 135 -6.41 -8.91 -1.34
N HIS A 136 -5.12 -8.71 -1.03
CA HIS A 136 -4.29 -7.63 -1.58
C HIS A 136 -4.30 -7.68 -3.11
N GLY A 137 -4.01 -8.87 -3.67
CA GLY A 137 -4.00 -9.12 -5.11
C GLY A 137 -5.37 -9.04 -5.81
N GLU A 138 -6.45 -9.20 -5.03
CA GLU A 138 -7.83 -9.20 -5.52
C GLU A 138 -8.43 -7.79 -5.40
N SER A 139 -7.70 -6.78 -5.89
CA SER A 139 -8.07 -5.37 -5.78
C SER A 139 -8.30 -4.90 -4.33
N PHE A 140 -7.49 -5.38 -3.39
CA PHE A 140 -7.54 -5.00 -1.96
C PHE A 140 -8.88 -5.32 -1.29
N ALA A 141 -9.48 -6.48 -1.59
CA ALA A 141 -10.81 -6.87 -1.15
C ALA A 141 -10.99 -6.82 0.38
N GLY A 142 -9.98 -7.23 1.15
CA GLY A 142 -10.03 -7.18 2.61
C GLY A 142 -10.07 -5.76 3.16
N ALA A 143 -9.26 -4.84 2.63
CA ALA A 143 -9.30 -3.43 3.01
C ALA A 143 -10.65 -2.78 2.68
N GLN A 144 -11.23 -3.10 1.52
CA GLN A 144 -12.59 -2.66 1.16
C GLN A 144 -13.63 -3.17 2.15
N ARG A 145 -13.50 -4.43 2.60
CA ARG A 145 -14.40 -5.03 3.61
C ARG A 145 -14.29 -4.30 4.95
N VAL A 146 -13.08 -3.98 5.41
CA VAL A 146 -12.86 -3.22 6.66
C VAL A 146 -13.53 -1.85 6.58
N LEU A 147 -13.29 -1.10 5.50
CA LEU A 147 -13.86 0.24 5.36
C LEU A 147 -15.40 0.24 5.31
N LYS A 148 -16.01 -0.80 4.74
CA LYS A 148 -17.48 -0.96 4.67
C LYS A 148 -18.12 -1.50 5.95
N HIS A 149 -17.34 -2.17 6.81
CA HIS A 149 -17.84 -2.86 8.00
C HIS A 149 -16.92 -2.60 9.20
N LEU A 150 -16.97 -1.38 9.72
CA LEU A 150 -16.18 -0.98 10.88
C LEU A 150 -16.70 -1.66 12.16
N PRO A 151 -15.79 -2.12 13.04
CA PRO A 151 -16.18 -2.61 14.35
C PRO A 151 -16.68 -1.44 15.23
N GLN A 152 -17.77 -1.67 15.97
CA GLN A 152 -18.27 -0.69 16.94
C GLN A 152 -17.23 -0.37 18.01
N PRO A 153 -17.14 0.88 18.50
CA PRO A 153 -18.07 1.99 18.24
C PRO A 153 -17.73 2.81 16.98
N ALA A 154 -16.74 2.42 16.17
CA ALA A 154 -16.33 3.21 15.02
C ALA A 154 -17.40 3.20 13.91
N GLU A 155 -17.68 4.38 13.38
CA GLU A 155 -18.65 4.63 12.31
C GLU A 155 -18.00 5.33 11.10
N ARG A 156 -16.87 6.02 11.31
CA ARG A 156 -16.09 6.64 10.23
C ARG A 156 -14.59 6.51 10.43
N VAL A 157 -13.86 6.45 9.33
CA VAL A 157 -12.39 6.48 9.31
C VAL A 157 -11.92 7.90 9.00
N VAL A 158 -11.00 8.43 9.80
CA VAL A 158 -10.44 9.79 9.61
C VAL A 158 -9.02 9.81 9.06
N ALA A 159 -8.32 8.69 9.17
CA ALA A 159 -7.01 8.48 8.55
C ALA A 159 -6.73 6.98 8.44
N GLN A 160 -5.92 6.60 7.46
CA GLN A 160 -5.36 5.25 7.37
C GLN A 160 -3.83 5.29 7.30
N LEU A 161 -3.20 4.35 8.00
CA LEU A 161 -1.75 4.15 8.00
C LEU A 161 -1.45 2.73 7.51
N ASN A 162 -0.63 2.60 6.46
CA ASN A 162 -0.29 1.29 5.90
C ASN A 162 1.10 0.81 6.32
N LEU A 163 1.22 -0.49 6.59
CA LEU A 163 2.45 -1.20 6.85
C LEU A 163 2.59 -2.32 5.82
N ASP A 164 3.23 -1.99 4.72
CA ASP A 164 3.51 -2.86 3.58
C ASP A 164 5.02 -2.79 3.33
N GLY A 165 5.71 -3.79 3.88
CA GLY A 165 7.14 -3.74 4.18
C GLY A 165 7.54 -2.86 5.38
N LEU A 166 8.68 -3.18 5.99
CA LEU A 166 9.40 -2.32 6.95
C LEU A 166 10.92 -2.47 6.76
N ASN A 167 11.68 -1.54 7.33
CA ASN A 167 13.14 -1.64 7.35
C ASN A 167 13.59 -2.85 8.19
N VAL A 168 14.20 -3.84 7.53
CA VAL A 168 14.72 -5.06 8.19
C VAL A 168 16.15 -4.87 8.72
N GLY A 169 16.81 -3.77 8.35
CA GLY A 169 18.16 -3.43 8.79
C GLY A 169 18.18 -2.37 9.89
N ASP A 170 19.33 -1.70 9.96
CA ASP A 170 19.58 -0.70 11.00
C ASP A 170 18.77 0.59 10.81
N SER A 171 18.61 1.32 11.91
CA SER A 171 18.04 2.67 11.91
C SER A 171 18.69 3.60 10.88
N ARG A 172 17.86 4.35 10.17
CA ARG A 172 18.30 5.37 9.21
C ARG A 172 17.60 6.70 9.46
N PRO A 173 18.29 7.83 9.19
CA PRO A 173 17.68 9.14 9.33
C PRO A 173 16.61 9.39 8.27
N GLU A 174 16.70 8.74 7.11
CA GLU A 174 15.70 8.84 6.04
C GLU A 174 14.44 8.01 6.34
N ILE A 175 13.28 8.54 5.96
CA ILE A 175 11.98 7.88 5.98
C ILE A 175 11.38 8.03 4.59
N LEU A 176 11.14 6.92 3.91
CA LEU A 176 10.55 6.93 2.57
C LEU A 176 9.02 6.95 2.68
N GLN A 177 8.39 8.02 2.20
CA GLN A 177 6.94 8.15 2.18
C GLN A 177 6.40 8.03 0.76
N ILE A 178 5.60 6.99 0.52
CA ILE A 178 4.92 6.75 -0.74
C ILE A 178 3.64 7.59 -0.79
N GLY A 179 3.41 8.30 -1.90
CA GLY A 179 2.25 9.17 -2.06
C GLY A 179 2.31 10.48 -1.26
N ARG A 180 3.52 10.95 -0.92
CA ARG A 180 3.72 12.27 -0.30
C ARG A 180 3.12 13.38 -1.16
N GLY A 181 2.57 14.42 -0.52
CA GLY A 181 1.93 15.56 -1.17
C GLY A 181 0.41 15.43 -1.30
N LYS A 182 -0.18 14.32 -0.84
CA LYS A 182 -1.62 14.05 -1.01
C LYS A 182 -2.49 14.53 0.15
N SER A 183 -1.94 14.72 1.35
CA SER A 183 -2.75 15.10 2.51
C SER A 183 -1.96 15.86 3.58
N SER A 184 -2.66 16.43 4.55
CA SER A 184 -2.06 17.09 5.71
C SER A 184 -1.36 16.14 6.68
N LEU A 185 -1.30 14.83 6.39
CA LEU A 185 -0.51 13.86 7.15
C LEU A 185 1.00 14.02 6.89
N ASP A 186 1.38 14.66 5.77
CA ASP A 186 2.79 14.93 5.47
C ASP A 186 3.44 15.77 6.58
N GLU A 187 2.77 16.84 7.02
CA GLU A 187 3.27 17.73 8.07
C GLU A 187 3.32 17.04 9.44
N VAL A 188 2.38 16.12 9.70
CA VAL A 188 2.38 15.32 10.93
C VAL A 188 3.59 14.40 10.95
N LEU A 189 3.86 13.70 9.85
CA LEU A 189 5.03 12.83 9.74
C LEU A 189 6.33 13.63 9.84
N ASP A 190 6.43 14.78 9.16
CA ASP A 190 7.61 15.63 9.20
C ASP A 190 7.96 16.11 10.62
N GLY A 191 6.95 16.58 11.36
CA GLY A 191 7.14 17.04 12.74
C GLY A 191 7.61 15.92 13.67
N LEU A 192 7.01 14.74 13.56
CA LEU A 192 7.40 13.57 14.37
C LEU A 192 8.77 13.03 13.96
N ALA A 193 9.09 13.01 12.67
CA ALA A 193 10.41 12.61 12.17
C ALA A 193 11.50 13.56 12.69
N ALA A 194 11.27 14.87 12.61
CA ALA A 194 12.22 15.87 13.10
C ALA A 194 12.49 15.73 14.61
N ALA A 195 11.46 15.42 15.41
CA ALA A 195 11.62 15.14 16.83
C ALA A 195 12.53 13.91 17.11
N GLN A 196 12.61 12.98 16.16
CA GLN A 196 13.51 11.82 16.19
C GLN A 196 14.86 12.08 15.50
N LYS A 197 15.16 13.31 15.07
CA LYS A 197 16.34 13.67 14.25
C LYS A 197 16.39 12.90 12.91
N ARG A 198 15.21 12.63 12.36
CA ARG A 198 14.99 11.98 11.05
C ARG A 198 14.35 12.97 10.08
N TYR A 199 14.33 12.62 8.80
CA TYR A 199 13.71 13.41 7.74
C TYR A 199 12.97 12.53 6.74
N VAL A 200 11.90 13.06 6.17
CA VAL A 200 11.05 12.34 5.21
C VAL A 200 11.48 12.69 3.79
N ILE A 201 11.57 11.67 2.94
CA ILE A 201 11.78 11.80 1.51
C ILE A 201 10.56 11.25 0.75
N ALA A 202 10.27 11.83 -0.41
CA ALA A 202 9.25 11.30 -1.31
C ALA A 202 9.76 10.04 -2.03
N ASP A 203 8.84 9.27 -2.60
CA ASP A 203 9.15 8.17 -3.54
C ASP A 203 10.07 8.69 -4.67
N PRO A 204 11.32 8.18 -4.80
CA PRO A 204 12.22 8.60 -5.86
C PRO A 204 11.81 8.05 -7.23
N ARG A 205 10.90 7.07 -7.29
CA ARG A 205 10.49 6.34 -8.51
C ARG A 205 8.95 6.25 -8.61
N PRO A 206 8.22 7.40 -8.60
CA PRO A 206 6.77 7.41 -8.56
C PRO A 206 6.12 6.78 -9.80
N GLU A 207 6.84 6.65 -10.91
CA GLU A 207 6.38 5.98 -12.13
C GLU A 207 6.10 4.48 -11.93
N ARG A 208 6.61 3.87 -10.84
CA ARG A 208 6.28 2.49 -10.45
C ARG A 208 4.84 2.35 -9.95
N GLY A 209 4.18 3.45 -9.62
CA GLY A 209 2.79 3.49 -9.20
C GLY A 209 2.51 2.75 -7.88
N LEU A 210 3.49 2.69 -6.97
CA LEU A 210 3.38 1.92 -5.72
C LEU A 210 2.19 2.34 -4.86
N PHE A 211 1.88 3.65 -4.82
CA PHE A 211 0.70 4.17 -4.13
C PHE A 211 -0.61 3.50 -4.62
N TYR A 212 -0.72 3.25 -5.93
CA TYR A 212 -1.90 2.65 -6.55
C TYR A 212 -1.94 1.12 -6.45
N ARG A 213 -0.94 0.54 -5.79
CA ARG A 213 -0.75 -0.91 -5.61
C ARG A 213 -0.81 -1.31 -4.14
N SER A 214 -1.40 -0.47 -3.29
CA SER A 214 -1.49 -0.64 -1.83
C SER A 214 -2.94 -0.49 -1.37
N GLU A 215 -3.25 -1.06 -0.19
CA GLU A 215 -4.51 -0.87 0.55
C GLU A 215 -4.86 0.61 0.72
N SER A 216 -3.85 1.47 0.81
CA SER A 216 -3.99 2.92 0.92
C SER A 216 -4.87 3.49 -0.20
N LEU A 217 -4.87 2.89 -1.39
CA LEU A 217 -5.72 3.30 -2.49
C LEU A 217 -7.22 3.20 -2.17
N VAL A 218 -7.63 2.20 -1.40
CA VAL A 218 -9.04 2.00 -1.01
C VAL A 218 -9.52 3.17 -0.16
N PHE A 219 -8.71 3.58 0.81
CA PHE A 219 -9.03 4.67 1.72
C PHE A 219 -8.90 6.04 1.03
N ALA A 220 -7.84 6.23 0.24
CA ALA A 220 -7.66 7.44 -0.55
C ALA A 220 -8.85 7.67 -1.49
N ARG A 221 -9.31 6.66 -2.23
CA ARG A 221 -10.51 6.77 -3.09
C ARG A 221 -11.79 7.17 -2.35
N ALA A 222 -11.86 6.92 -1.05
CA ALA A 222 -12.97 7.35 -0.20
C ALA A 222 -12.77 8.76 0.39
N GLY A 223 -11.75 9.51 -0.05
CA GLY A 223 -11.40 10.84 0.45
C GLY A 223 -10.74 10.82 1.82
N ILE A 224 -10.22 9.67 2.26
CA ILE A 224 -9.57 9.52 3.57
C ILE A 224 -8.06 9.78 3.41
N PRO A 225 -7.46 10.66 4.22
CA PRO A 225 -6.01 10.85 4.27
C PRO A 225 -5.28 9.55 4.61
N VAL A 226 -4.23 9.24 3.85
CA VAL A 226 -3.42 8.03 4.03
C VAL A 226 -1.96 8.36 4.28
N LEU A 227 -1.29 7.52 5.06
CA LEU A 227 0.14 7.58 5.31
C LEU A 227 0.75 6.20 5.03
N PHE A 228 1.63 6.13 4.04
CA PHE A 228 2.31 4.91 3.64
C PHE A 228 3.81 5.14 3.68
N VAL A 229 4.49 4.49 4.63
CA VAL A 229 5.95 4.49 4.75
C VAL A 229 6.50 3.17 4.21
N ALA A 230 7.57 3.26 3.44
CA ALA A 230 8.24 2.12 2.82
C ALA A 230 9.67 1.95 3.37
N PRO A 231 10.27 0.74 3.27
CA PRO A 231 11.66 0.52 3.67
C PRO A 231 12.65 1.35 2.83
N PRO A 232 13.79 1.77 3.39
CA PRO A 232 14.77 2.60 2.67
C PRO A 232 15.50 1.85 1.54
N ASP A 233 15.58 0.51 1.59
CA ASP A 233 16.18 -0.34 0.56
C ASP A 233 15.15 -0.86 -0.47
N LEU A 234 14.01 -0.18 -0.60
CA LEU A 234 12.89 -0.57 -1.47
C LEU A 234 13.33 -0.93 -2.89
N ASP A 235 14.21 -0.15 -3.50
CA ASP A 235 14.71 -0.41 -4.87
C ASP A 235 15.42 -1.76 -4.98
N SER A 236 16.26 -2.10 -4.00
CA SER A 236 16.94 -3.39 -3.97
C SER A 236 15.93 -4.51 -3.76
N PHE A 237 15.01 -4.34 -2.80
CA PHE A 237 13.98 -5.34 -2.51
C PHE A 237 13.10 -5.64 -3.73
N LEU A 238 12.63 -4.60 -4.43
CA LEU A 238 11.82 -4.75 -5.64
C LEU A 238 12.58 -5.42 -6.80
N ALA A 239 13.90 -5.21 -6.88
CA ALA A 239 14.72 -5.78 -7.94
C ALA A 239 15.13 -7.25 -7.68
N SER A 240 15.28 -7.66 -6.43
CA SER A 240 15.86 -8.97 -6.10
C SER A 240 14.89 -9.96 -5.47
N ASP A 241 13.94 -9.50 -4.65
CA ASP A 241 13.18 -10.38 -3.74
C ASP A 241 11.66 -10.27 -3.90
N TYR A 242 11.15 -9.10 -4.27
CA TYR A 242 9.70 -8.88 -4.39
C TYR A 242 9.06 -9.85 -5.38
N LEU A 243 8.02 -10.56 -4.93
CA LEU A 243 7.35 -11.64 -5.67
C LEU A 243 8.31 -12.74 -6.16
N GLN A 244 9.41 -12.98 -5.45
CA GLN A 244 10.36 -14.06 -5.70
C GLN A 244 10.40 -15.05 -4.53
N ALA A 245 10.88 -16.26 -4.80
CA ALA A 245 11.10 -17.28 -3.77
C ALA A 245 12.23 -16.90 -2.79
N SER A 246 13.05 -15.91 -3.15
CA SER A 246 14.15 -15.40 -2.34
C SER A 246 13.71 -14.43 -1.23
N ASP A 247 12.44 -14.00 -1.18
CA ASP A 247 11.88 -13.23 -0.06
C ASP A 247 11.67 -14.10 1.19
N ILE A 248 12.77 -14.60 1.73
CA ILE A 248 12.86 -15.40 2.95
C ILE A 248 13.51 -14.61 4.07
N PHE A 249 13.30 -15.07 5.30
CA PHE A 249 14.00 -14.57 6.46
C PHE A 249 15.51 -14.81 6.30
N ARG A 250 16.33 -13.81 6.67
CA ARG A 250 17.79 -13.91 6.63
C ARG A 250 18.37 -13.65 8.01
N GLU A 251 19.31 -14.51 8.40
CA GLU A 251 20.11 -14.27 9.60
C GLU A 251 20.91 -12.97 9.46
N GLY A 252 20.97 -12.18 10.54
CA GLY A 252 21.66 -10.88 10.56
C GLY A 252 20.78 -9.65 10.33
N TRP A 253 19.49 -9.81 10.02
CA TRP A 253 18.55 -8.69 10.10
C TRP A 253 18.44 -8.16 11.52
N SER A 254 18.55 -6.83 11.69
CA SER A 254 18.53 -6.20 13.02
C SER A 254 17.14 -5.70 13.43
N PHE A 255 16.29 -5.34 12.46
CA PHE A 255 14.96 -4.74 12.67
C PHE A 255 14.95 -3.47 13.53
N THR A 256 16.10 -2.88 13.86
CA THR A 256 16.14 -1.67 14.69
C THR A 256 15.52 -0.49 13.94
N GLY A 257 15.74 -0.39 12.63
CA GLY A 257 15.07 0.57 11.78
C GLY A 257 13.57 0.33 11.67
N GLY A 258 13.14 -0.91 11.46
CA GLY A 258 11.72 -1.26 11.38
C GLY A 258 10.97 -1.00 12.69
N ALA A 259 11.62 -1.21 13.84
CA ALA A 259 11.08 -0.83 15.14
C ALA A 259 10.92 0.69 15.29
N GLN A 260 11.90 1.46 14.79
CA GLN A 260 11.85 2.93 14.78
C GLN A 260 10.74 3.46 13.85
N ASP A 261 10.55 2.84 12.68
CA ASP A 261 9.48 3.17 11.73
C ASP A 261 8.10 2.83 12.31
N CYS A 262 7.95 1.67 12.96
CA CYS A 262 6.74 1.32 13.70
C CYS A 262 6.43 2.34 14.81
N ALA A 263 7.45 2.75 15.58
CA ALA A 263 7.26 3.74 16.64
C ALA A 263 6.81 5.09 16.07
N LEU A 264 7.39 5.53 14.96
CA LEU A 264 7.01 6.76 14.27
C LEU A 264 5.57 6.70 13.74
N LEU A 265 5.19 5.61 13.05
CA LEU A 265 3.83 5.41 12.54
C LEU A 265 2.81 5.33 13.68
N TYR A 266 3.14 4.65 14.77
CA TYR A 266 2.26 4.59 15.94
C TYR A 266 2.10 5.97 16.60
N GLN A 267 3.17 6.76 16.70
CA GLN A 267 3.10 8.14 17.17
C GLN A 267 2.21 9.00 16.26
N ALA A 268 2.29 8.82 14.94
CA ALA A 268 1.41 9.50 13.99
C ALA A 268 -0.05 9.10 14.19
N ALA A 269 -0.33 7.80 14.39
CA ALA A 269 -1.67 7.31 14.70
C ALA A 269 -2.22 7.95 15.98
N LEU A 270 -1.43 7.98 17.05
CA LEU A 270 -1.81 8.59 18.32
C LEU A 270 -1.98 10.11 18.22
N TRP A 271 -1.15 10.78 17.43
CA TRP A 271 -1.29 12.22 17.18
C TRP A 271 -2.63 12.50 16.52
N VAL A 272 -2.97 11.79 15.44
CA VAL A 272 -4.25 11.94 14.73
C VAL A 272 -5.42 11.58 15.65
N ALA A 273 -5.30 10.49 16.40
CA ALA A 273 -6.35 10.02 17.29
C ALA A 273 -6.64 11.00 18.46
N ASN A 274 -5.70 11.88 18.80
CA ASN A 274 -5.85 12.89 19.85
C ASN A 274 -6.02 14.33 19.34
N ALA A 275 -5.78 14.58 18.05
CA ALA A 275 -5.90 15.89 17.43
C ALA A 275 -7.34 16.44 17.55
N ARG A 276 -7.50 17.76 17.61
CA ARG A 276 -8.85 18.36 17.61
C ARG A 276 -9.55 18.16 16.27
N THR A 277 -8.80 18.32 15.18
CA THR A 277 -9.29 18.21 13.81
C THR A 277 -8.67 16.99 13.13
N ALA A 278 -9.48 16.28 12.33
CA ALA A 278 -8.99 15.22 11.48
C ALA A 278 -8.10 15.78 10.35
N PRO A 279 -7.07 15.04 9.90
CA PRO A 279 -6.30 15.41 8.71
C PRO A 279 -7.22 15.50 7.48
N GLN A 280 -6.75 16.19 6.44
CA GLN A 280 -7.51 16.42 5.21
C GLN A 280 -6.66 16.05 4.00
N VAL A 281 -7.32 15.52 2.96
CA VAL A 281 -6.72 15.39 1.62
C VAL A 281 -6.46 16.80 1.08
N ARG A 282 -5.34 17.02 0.39
CA ARG A 282 -5.00 18.35 -0.13
C ARG A 282 -5.95 18.74 -1.25
N ASP A 283 -6.30 20.02 -1.30
CA ASP A 283 -7.07 20.58 -2.41
C ASP A 283 -6.37 20.34 -3.74
N GLY A 284 -7.14 19.91 -4.75
CA GLY A 284 -6.62 19.59 -6.08
C GLY A 284 -5.96 18.21 -6.21
N ASP A 285 -5.80 17.45 -5.12
CA ASP A 285 -5.43 16.03 -5.24
C ASP A 285 -6.56 15.25 -5.95
N GLU A 286 -6.18 14.21 -6.67
CA GLU A 286 -7.11 13.38 -7.45
C GLU A 286 -8.20 12.70 -6.59
N PHE A 287 -7.93 12.54 -5.29
CA PHE A 287 -8.85 11.95 -4.31
C PHE A 287 -9.53 12.97 -3.41
N ALA A 288 -9.29 14.26 -3.62
CA ALA A 288 -9.99 15.29 -2.87
C ALA A 288 -11.51 15.16 -3.10
N PRO A 289 -12.35 15.27 -2.04
CA PRO A 289 -13.80 15.27 -2.21
C PRO A 289 -14.19 16.36 -3.21
N ARG A 290 -14.75 15.96 -4.35
CA ARG A 290 -15.27 16.94 -5.30
C ARG A 290 -16.42 17.66 -4.63
N ALA A 291 -16.38 18.99 -4.59
CA ALA A 291 -17.53 19.78 -4.19
C ALA A 291 -18.73 19.28 -4.99
N SER A 292 -19.81 18.87 -4.30
CA SER A 292 -21.03 18.42 -4.96
C SER A 292 -21.47 19.51 -5.94
N ALA A 293 -21.31 19.29 -7.24
CA ALA A 293 -22.02 20.07 -8.23
C ALA A 293 -23.49 19.88 -7.89
N GLY A 294 -24.12 20.97 -7.42
CA GLY A 294 -25.49 20.95 -6.95
C GLY A 294 -26.37 20.24 -7.96
N SER A 295 -27.23 19.35 -7.45
CA SER A 295 -28.31 18.75 -8.20
C SER A 295 -29.06 19.84 -8.98
N SER A 296 -28.78 19.98 -10.28
CA SER A 296 -29.74 20.59 -11.19
C SER A 296 -30.69 19.47 -11.59
N ALA A 297 -31.73 19.28 -10.79
CA ALA A 297 -32.91 18.55 -11.21
C ALA A 297 -33.47 19.29 -12.43
N ALA A 298 -33.21 18.76 -13.62
CA ALA A 298 -33.98 19.11 -14.80
C ALA A 298 -35.28 18.29 -14.76
N LYS A 299 -36.39 19.02 -14.64
CA LYS A 299 -37.75 18.53 -14.86
C LYS A 299 -37.95 18.10 -16.31
#